data_AF-U6DWC6-F1
#
_entry.id   AF-U6DWC6-F1
#
_cell.length_a   1.000
_cell.length_b   1.000
_cell.length_c   1.000
_cell.angle_alpha   90.00
_cell.angle_beta   90.00
_cell.angle_gamma   90.00
#
_symmetry.space_group_name_H-M   'P 1'
#
loop_
_entity.id
_entity.type
_entity.pdbx_description
1 polymer ?
#
loop_
_entity_poly.entity_id
_entity_poly.type
_entity_poly.pdbx_seq_one_letter_code
_entity_poly.pdbx_strand_id
1 'polypeptide(L)' 'PKIIWMKNKMNIQGDPKYRALSEQGVCTLEIRKPSPFDSGVYTCKAVNVLGEASVDCRLEVKGKGMGNVLP' A
#
# COMPACT_ATOMS: atom_id res chain seq x y z
N PRO A 1 9.40 -13.80 9.36
CA PRO A 1 9.33 -12.38 9.79
C PRO A 1 7.87 -11.94 9.86
N LYS A 2 7.52 -11.01 10.76
CA LYS A 2 6.21 -10.35 10.77
C LYS A 2 6.23 -9.20 9.76
N ILE A 3 5.26 -9.17 8.84
CA ILE A 3 5.12 -8.10 7.86
C ILE A 3 4.10 -7.08 8.35
N ILE A 4 4.48 -5.79 8.31
CA ILE A 4 3.65 -4.65 8.66
C ILE A 4 3.59 -3.74 7.43
N TRP A 5 2.37 -3.39 7.03
CA TRP A 5 2.12 -2.46 5.94
C TRP A 5 1.63 -1.13 6.49
N MET A 6 2.18 -0.03 5.97
CA MET A 6 1.78 1.32 6.34
C MET A 6 1.52 2.15 5.10
N LYS A 7 0.60 3.10 5.20
CA LYS A 7 0.40 4.19 4.24
C LYS A 7 0.62 5.51 4.95
N ASN A 8 1.52 6.35 4.44
CA ASN A 8 1.89 7.63 5.06
C ASN A 8 2.22 7.46 6.56
N LYS A 9 3.01 6.43 6.89
CA LYS A 9 3.41 6.05 8.26
C LYS A 9 2.26 5.58 9.18
N MET A 10 1.04 5.45 8.66
CA MET A 10 -0.10 4.90 9.40
C MET A 10 -0.29 3.43 9.07
N ASN A 11 -0.49 2.58 10.09
CA ASN A 11 -0.75 1.16 9.89
C ASN A 11 -2.08 0.97 9.15
N ILE A 12 -2.08 0.11 8.12
CA ILE A 12 -3.26 -0.20 7.30
C ILE A 12 -3.76 -1.65 7.49
N GLN A 13 -3.18 -2.38 8.43
CA GLN A 13 -3.61 -3.74 8.75
C GLN A 13 -5.03 -3.76 9.33
N GLY A 14 -5.87 -4.65 8.79
CA GLY A 14 -7.25 -4.83 9.23
C GLY A 14 -8.28 -3.96 8.48
N ASP A 15 -7.84 -2.97 7.70
CA ASP A 15 -8.75 -2.23 6.81
C ASP A 15 -9.13 -3.11 5.60
N PRO A 16 -10.43 -3.40 5.37
CA PRO A 16 -10.91 -4.26 4.28
C PRO A 16 -10.54 -3.78 2.87
N LYS A 17 -10.13 -2.52 2.72
CA LYS A 17 -9.60 -1.95 1.49
C LYS A 17 -8.29 -2.62 1.05
N TYR A 18 -7.50 -3.10 2.01
CA TYR A 18 -6.20 -3.68 1.76
C TYR A 18 -6.22 -5.18 1.98
N ARG A 19 -5.53 -5.91 1.11
CA ARG A 19 -5.26 -7.33 1.30
C ARG A 19 -3.76 -7.55 1.21
N ALA A 20 -3.16 -7.97 2.32
CA ALA A 20 -1.75 -8.30 2.40
C ALA A 20 -1.54 -9.81 2.26
N LEU A 21 -0.54 -10.21 1.48
CA LEU A 21 -0.09 -11.58 1.31
C LEU A 21 1.43 -11.64 1.51
N SER A 22 1.91 -12.74 2.08
CA SER A 22 3.35 -13.00 2.23
C SER A 22 3.60 -14.49 1.97
N GLU A 23 4.21 -14.81 0.84
CA GLU A 23 4.47 -16.18 0.41
C GLU A 23 5.85 -16.27 -0.24
N GLN A 24 6.63 -17.30 0.12
CA GLN A 24 7.94 -17.61 -0.48
C GLN A 24 8.92 -16.40 -0.55
N GLY A 25 8.90 -15.54 0.46
CA GLY A 25 9.76 -14.35 0.53
C GLY A 25 9.25 -13.13 -0.23
N VAL A 26 8.10 -13.22 -0.91
CA VAL A 26 7.44 -12.12 -1.60
C VAL A 26 6.31 -11.55 -0.74
N CYS A 27 6.35 -10.24 -0.50
CA CYS A 27 5.30 -9.52 0.21
C CYS A 27 4.47 -8.71 -0.79
N THR A 28 3.16 -8.97 -0.85
CA THR A 28 2.22 -8.29 -1.76
C THR A 28 1.17 -7.51 -0.97
N LEU A 29 0.87 -6.29 -1.44
CA LEU A 29 -0.25 -5.49 -0.96
C LEU A 29 -1.20 -5.19 -2.12
N GLU A 30 -2.43 -5.67 -2.03
CA GLU A 30 -3.53 -5.34 -2.95
C GLU A 30 -4.37 -4.20 -2.37
N ILE A 31 -4.67 -3.18 -3.19
CA ILE A 31 -5.57 -2.08 -2.87
C ILE A 31 -6.86 -2.26 -3.66
N ARG A 32 -7.97 -2.49 -2.98
CA ARG A 32 -9.28 -2.73 -3.60
C ARG A 32 -9.99 -1.41 -3.93
N LYS A 33 -10.58 -1.34 -5.12
CA LYS A 33 -11.32 -0.17 -5.63
C LYS A 33 -10.51 1.13 -5.42
N PRO A 34 -9.31 1.25 -6.02
CA PRO A 34 -8.43 2.37 -5.78
C PRO A 34 -9.05 3.69 -6.25
N SER A 35 -8.79 4.75 -5.50
CA SER A 35 -9.18 6.13 -5.82
C SER A 35 -7.98 7.07 -5.67
N PRO A 36 -8.06 8.34 -6.12
CA PRO A 36 -6.96 9.29 -5.96
C PRO A 36 -6.49 9.46 -4.51
N PHE A 37 -7.39 9.25 -3.53
CA PHE A 37 -7.07 9.29 -2.10
C PHE A 37 -6.13 8.16 -1.65
N ASP A 38 -5.93 7.13 -2.47
CA ASP A 38 -4.96 6.05 -2.22
C ASP A 38 -3.54 6.42 -2.58
N SER A 39 -3.33 7.55 -3.26
CA SER A 39 -1.98 8.08 -3.47
C SER A 39 -1.29 8.30 -2.12
N GLY A 40 0.00 8.00 -2.07
CA GLY A 40 0.78 8.09 -0.84
C GLY A 40 2.06 7.28 -0.87
N VAL A 41 2.77 7.29 0.25
CA VAL A 41 3.94 6.44 0.46
C VAL A 41 3.51 5.19 1.21
N TYR A 42 3.72 4.04 0.60
CA TYR A 42 3.48 2.73 1.20
C TYR A 42 4.80 2.14 1.68
N THR A 43 4.83 1.71 2.94
CA THR A 43 6.00 1.08 3.54
C THR A 43 5.70 -0.39 3.82
N CYS A 44 6.56 -1.28 3.33
CA CYS A 44 6.61 -2.67 3.76
C CYS A 44 7.71 -2.80 4.81
N LYS A 45 7.35 -3.20 6.03
CA LYS A 45 8.30 -3.41 7.14
C LYS A 45 8.29 -4.87 7.56
N ALA A 46 9.44 -5.53 7.51
CA ALA A 46 9.66 -6.89 7.98
C ALA A 46 10.40 -6.86 9.33
N VAL A 47 9.82 -7.51 10.34
CA VAL A 47 10.37 -7.55 11.71
C VAL A 47 10.61 -8.99 12.13
N ASN A 48 11.76 -9.26 12.74
CA ASN A 48 12.06 -10.52 13.43
C ASN A 48 12.70 -10.23 14.82
N VAL A 49 13.12 -11.27 15.54
CA VAL A 49 13.68 -11.10 16.90
C VAL A 49 15.04 -10.39 16.93
N LEU A 50 15.73 -10.30 15.79
CA LEU A 50 17.07 -9.69 15.70
C LEU A 50 17.02 -8.25 15.18
N GLY A 51 15.90 -7.82 14.59
CA GLY A 51 15.76 -6.47 14.07
C GLY A 51 14.67 -6.32 13.03
N GLU A 52 14.84 -5.31 12.18
CA GLU A 52 13.86 -4.91 11.18
C GLU A 52 14.51 -4.44 9.88
N ALA A 53 13.77 -4.59 8.78
CA ALA A 53 14.09 -4.02 7.49
C ALA A 53 12.82 -3.39 6.90
N SER A 54 12.96 -2.34 6.09
CA SER A 54 11.82 -1.68 5.45
C SER A 54 12.15 -1.14 4.07
N VAL A 55 11.11 -1.01 3.23
CA VAL A 55 11.18 -0.40 1.91
C VAL A 55 9.95 0.48 1.68
N ASP A 56 10.17 1.64 1.08
CA ASP A 56 9.14 2.61 0.74
C ASP A 56 8.84 2.59 -0.77
N CYS A 57 7.57 2.72 -1.11
CA CYS A 57 7.07 2.85 -2.47
C CYS A 57 6.10 4.03 -2.55
N ARG A 58 6.33 4.97 -3.47
CA ARG A 58 5.41 6.07 -3.72
C ARG A 58 4.40 5.67 -4.79
N LEU A 59 3.12 5.62 -4.43
CA LEU A 59 2.01 5.33 -5.34
C LEU A 59 1.29 6.63 -5.70
N GLU A 60 1.04 6.84 -6.99
CA GLU A 60 0.16 7.88 -7.51
C GLU A 60 -1.02 7.21 -8.23
N VAL A 61 -2.24 7.50 -7.76
CA VAL A 61 -3.48 7.01 -8.38
C VAL A 61 -4.14 8.17 -9.08
N LYS A 62 -4.19 8.12 -10.41
CA LYS A 62 -4.87 9.15 -11.20
C LYS A 62 -6.36 8.84 -11.24
N GLY A 63 -7.18 9.85 -10.99
CA GLY A 63 -8.61 9.77 -11.22
C GLY A 63 -8.90 9.58 -12.71
N LYS A 64 -10.04 8.99 -13.04
CA LYS A 64 -10.56 9.10 -14.40
C LYS A 64 -10.81 10.58 -14.63
N GLY A 65 -9.93 11.23 -15.41
CA GLY A 65 -10.18 12.60 -15.83
C GLY A 65 -11.58 12.63 -16.43
N MET A 66 -12.42 13.55 -15.97
CA MET A 66 -13.53 14.00 -16.79
C MET A 66 -12.86 14.62 -18.03
N GLY A 67 -12.57 13.79 -19.03
CA GLY A 67 -12.07 14.28 -20.30
C GLY A 67 -13.06 15.32 -20.77
N ASN A 68 -12.54 16.51 -21.11
CA ASN A 68 -13.26 17.65 -21.66
C ASN A 68 -14.60 17.23 -22.27
N VAL A 69 -15.69 17.39 -21.51
CA VAL A 69 -17.02 17.48 -22.11
C VAL A 69 -17.02 18.85 -22.76
N LEU A 70 -16.56 18.90 -24.01
CA LEU A 70 -16.83 20.05 -24.87
C LEU A 70 -18.37 20.17 -24.94
N PRO A 71 -18.93 21.38 -24.80
CA PRO A 71 -20.36 21.59 -25.02
C PRO A 71 -20.78 21.17 -26.43
#